data_AF-A0A436ERB4-F1
#
_entry.id   AF-A0A436ERB4-F1
#
_cell.length_a   1.000
_cell.length_b   1.000
_cell.length_c   1.000
_cell.angle_alpha   90.00
_cell.angle_beta   90.00
_cell.angle_gamma   90.00
#
_symmetry.space_group_name_H-M   'P 1'
#
loop_
_entity.id
_entity.type
_entity.pdbx_description
1 polymer ?
#
loop_
_entity_poly.entity_id
_entity_poly.type
_entity_poly.pdbx_seq_one_letter_code
_entity_poly.pdbx_strand_id
1 'polypeptide(L)'
;RSHLFSEINSTISAKSLAGPWRMDGTLRLDGLRTTVTASTGKAEGNGQMRLRLKADPDAYPLVIETDGNAGIVNGAAAYSGQFKISGADKNSAELRGTDGETVRVSAGKPDPGFRLNGKFSLDHQKLGVDEFRFETGPLDNPYTADGKASVDLGLKPSFAIEANGAQVQFDEAVGAEAGAGLTLDQRIAAFEQALLDMPRPTIPGTVEVKLPAVVVGDTTVRDVHLSAEPVDGGWSVKSLAATLPGRTTLEADGMLVLNLEGHFGFNGSLLLAVAQPSG
;
A
#
# COMPACT_ATOMS: atom_id res chain seq x y z
N ARG A 1 23.64 -2.43 -3.34
CA ARG A 1 22.80 -3.30 -2.48
C ARG A 1 22.53 -4.60 -3.25
N SER A 2 22.45 -5.75 -2.58
CA SER A 2 22.11 -7.02 -3.24
C SER A 2 20.69 -7.39 -2.84
N HIS A 3 19.87 -7.75 -3.82
CA HIS A 3 18.59 -8.42 -3.60
C HIS A 3 18.78 -9.89 -3.95
N LEU A 4 18.37 -10.79 -3.06
CA LEU A 4 18.55 -12.22 -3.23
C LEU A 4 17.25 -12.86 -3.71
N PHE A 5 17.29 -13.40 -4.92
CA PHE A 5 16.29 -14.36 -5.41
C PHE A 5 16.81 -15.77 -5.11
N SER A 6 16.05 -16.54 -4.33
CA SER A 6 16.44 -17.89 -3.88
C SER A 6 15.24 -18.83 -3.88
N GLU A 7 15.49 -20.13 -3.66
CA GLU A 7 14.45 -21.18 -3.58
C GLU A 7 13.43 -21.13 -4.73
N ILE A 8 13.93 -20.90 -5.95
CA ILE A 8 13.10 -20.79 -7.14
C ILE A 8 12.62 -22.21 -7.52
N ASN A 9 11.33 -22.47 -7.30
CA ASN A 9 10.66 -23.69 -7.73
C ASN A 9 9.60 -23.29 -8.76
N SER A 10 9.87 -23.52 -10.04
CA SER A 10 9.01 -23.03 -11.12
C SER A 10 8.99 -23.95 -12.33
N THR A 11 7.84 -24.00 -12.98
CA THR A 11 7.69 -24.61 -14.31
C THR A 11 7.72 -23.51 -15.34
N ILE A 12 8.64 -23.62 -16.31
CA ILE A 12 8.78 -22.67 -17.42
C ILE A 12 8.49 -23.40 -18.73
N SER A 13 7.66 -22.81 -19.59
CA SER A 13 7.32 -23.37 -20.89
C SER A 13 7.29 -22.31 -21.98
N ALA A 14 7.72 -22.68 -23.18
CA ALA A 14 7.61 -21.87 -24.39
C ALA A 14 7.56 -22.76 -25.62
N LYS A 15 6.87 -22.31 -26.67
CA LYS A 15 6.86 -23.01 -27.97
C LYS A 15 8.10 -22.70 -28.82
N SER A 16 8.81 -21.64 -28.50
CA SER A 16 10.04 -21.21 -29.17
C SER A 16 10.87 -20.35 -28.22
N LEU A 17 12.17 -20.17 -28.50
CA LEU A 17 13.02 -19.26 -27.74
C LEU A 17 12.55 -17.79 -27.80
N ALA A 18 11.87 -17.40 -28.89
CA ALA A 18 11.27 -16.07 -29.03
C ALA A 18 9.94 -15.90 -28.27
N GLY A 19 9.52 -16.91 -27.50
CA GLY A 19 8.26 -16.93 -26.78
C GLY A 19 7.06 -17.36 -27.64
N PRO A 20 5.84 -17.18 -27.14
CA PRO A 20 5.49 -16.68 -25.81
C PRO A 20 5.95 -17.64 -24.69
N TRP A 21 6.48 -17.07 -23.61
CA TRP A 21 6.91 -17.80 -22.43
C TRP A 21 5.81 -17.77 -21.36
N ARG A 22 5.71 -18.85 -20.58
CA ARG A 22 4.92 -18.93 -19.36
C ARG A 22 5.78 -19.49 -18.25
N MET A 23 5.66 -18.91 -17.06
CA MET A 23 6.28 -19.33 -15.84
C MET A 23 5.23 -19.35 -14.73
N ASP A 24 5.18 -20.44 -13.98
CA ASP A 24 4.35 -20.57 -12.79
C ASP A 24 5.19 -21.23 -11.70
N GLY A 25 5.18 -20.67 -10.48
CA GLY A 25 5.94 -21.23 -9.39
C GLY A 25 6.01 -20.36 -8.15
N THR A 26 7.01 -20.64 -7.32
CA THR A 26 7.32 -19.87 -6.11
C THR A 26 8.79 -19.49 -6.10
N LEU A 27 9.11 -18.37 -5.48
CA LEU A 27 10.48 -17.95 -5.19
C LEU A 27 10.55 -17.29 -3.81
N ARG A 28 11.77 -17.09 -3.30
CA ARG A 28 12.03 -16.18 -2.18
C ARG A 28 12.74 -14.93 -2.67
N LEU A 29 12.17 -13.77 -2.42
CA LEU A 29 12.80 -12.46 -2.61
C LEU A 29 13.22 -11.92 -1.24
N ASP A 30 14.53 -11.81 -0.99
CA ASP A 30 15.08 -11.38 0.30
C ASP A 30 14.50 -12.20 1.48
N GLY A 31 14.32 -13.51 1.26
CA GLY A 31 13.74 -14.44 2.23
C GLY A 31 12.21 -14.53 2.22
N LEU A 32 11.51 -13.56 1.62
CA LEU A 32 10.06 -13.54 1.52
C LEU A 32 9.55 -14.51 0.45
N ARG A 33 8.83 -15.55 0.86
CA ARG A 33 8.21 -16.50 -0.06
C ARG A 33 7.07 -15.83 -0.82
N THR A 34 7.08 -16.00 -2.14
CA THR A 34 6.15 -15.35 -3.06
C THR A 34 5.75 -16.34 -4.15
N THR A 35 4.44 -16.50 -4.35
CA THR A 35 3.90 -17.20 -5.52
C THR A 35 3.94 -16.26 -6.71
N VAL A 36 4.49 -16.72 -7.84
CA VAL A 36 4.70 -15.90 -9.03
C VAL A 36 4.16 -16.61 -10.28
N THR A 37 3.39 -15.88 -11.06
CA THR A 37 3.06 -16.24 -12.45
C THR A 37 3.59 -15.15 -13.36
N ALA A 38 4.31 -15.52 -14.41
CA ALA A 38 4.76 -14.60 -15.45
C ALA A 38 4.43 -15.13 -16.84
N SER A 39 4.06 -14.24 -17.75
CA SER A 39 3.86 -14.59 -19.16
C SER A 39 4.34 -13.49 -20.08
N THR A 40 4.87 -13.89 -21.24
CA THR A 40 5.33 -12.95 -22.27
C THR A 40 4.55 -13.10 -23.57
N GLY A 41 4.52 -12.02 -24.36
CA GLY A 41 4.22 -12.07 -25.78
C GLY A 41 5.38 -12.68 -26.59
N LYS A 42 5.21 -12.74 -27.91
CA LYS A 42 6.35 -12.93 -28.82
C LYS A 42 7.21 -11.68 -28.81
N ALA A 43 8.52 -11.84 -28.88
CA ALA A 43 9.42 -10.71 -29.09
C ALA A 43 9.11 -10.03 -30.44
N GLU A 44 9.02 -8.70 -30.41
CA GLU A 44 8.86 -7.85 -31.59
C GLU A 44 10.21 -7.63 -32.29
N GLY A 45 10.19 -7.10 -33.52
CA GLY A 45 11.41 -6.85 -34.30
C GLY A 45 12.38 -5.84 -33.66
N ASN A 46 11.90 -5.04 -32.71
CA ASN A 46 12.68 -4.09 -31.91
C ASN A 46 13.21 -4.71 -30.59
N GLY A 47 12.96 -6.00 -30.33
CA GLY A 47 13.36 -6.69 -29.10
C GLY A 47 12.47 -6.44 -27.88
N GLN A 48 11.38 -5.67 -28.01
CA GLN A 48 10.38 -5.53 -26.96
C GLN A 48 9.46 -6.74 -26.90
N MET A 49 8.93 -7.02 -25.73
CA MET A 49 7.93 -8.06 -25.51
C MET A 49 6.93 -7.59 -24.46
N ARG A 50 5.65 -7.88 -24.69
CA ARG A 50 4.64 -7.73 -23.64
C ARG A 50 4.97 -8.68 -22.50
N LEU A 51 4.97 -8.20 -21.26
CA LEU A 51 5.22 -8.95 -20.04
C LEU A 51 4.06 -8.72 -19.07
N ARG A 52 3.48 -9.82 -18.60
CA ARG A 52 2.53 -9.85 -17.49
C ARG A 52 3.14 -10.58 -16.31
N LEU A 53 3.09 -9.97 -15.14
CA LEU A 53 3.56 -10.53 -13.89
C LEU A 53 2.44 -10.50 -12.87
N LYS A 54 2.29 -11.57 -12.10
CA LYS A 54 1.49 -11.63 -10.89
C LYS A 54 2.37 -12.15 -9.76
N ALA A 55 2.39 -11.44 -8.65
CA ALA A 55 3.11 -11.81 -7.45
C ALA A 55 2.17 -11.79 -6.24
N ASP A 56 2.22 -12.85 -5.44
CA ASP A 56 1.42 -13.04 -4.23
C ASP A 56 2.38 -13.42 -3.08
N PRO A 57 2.91 -12.44 -2.34
CA PRO A 57 3.84 -12.66 -1.23
C PRO A 57 3.13 -13.19 0.02
N ASP A 58 3.64 -14.26 0.62
CA ASP A 58 2.96 -14.93 1.75
C ASP A 58 2.84 -14.03 2.99
N ALA A 59 3.83 -13.19 3.26
CA ALA A 59 3.86 -12.34 4.46
C ALA A 59 2.94 -11.11 4.39
N TYR A 60 2.36 -10.80 3.22
CA TYR A 60 1.48 -9.65 3.07
C TYR A 60 0.12 -10.07 2.48
N PRO A 61 -0.99 -9.55 2.99
CA PRO A 61 -2.33 -9.81 2.48
C PRO A 61 -2.59 -8.97 1.21
N LEU A 62 -1.76 -9.14 0.18
CA LEU A 62 -1.87 -8.40 -1.07
C LEU A 62 -1.46 -9.24 -2.27
N VAL A 63 -1.96 -8.84 -3.45
CA VAL A 63 -1.56 -9.37 -4.75
C VAL A 63 -1.12 -8.21 -5.63
N ILE A 64 0.01 -8.37 -6.30
CA ILE A 64 0.59 -7.40 -7.24
C ILE A 64 0.46 -7.96 -8.65
N GLU A 65 -0.10 -7.19 -9.56
CA GLU A 65 -0.24 -7.51 -10.98
C GLU A 65 0.36 -6.39 -11.82
N THR A 66 1.17 -6.73 -12.82
CA THR A 66 1.66 -5.77 -13.83
C THR A 66 1.43 -6.30 -15.24
N ASP A 67 1.11 -5.40 -16.17
CA ASP A 67 0.97 -5.70 -17.61
C ASP A 67 1.59 -4.54 -18.40
N GLY A 68 2.61 -4.83 -19.19
CA GLY A 68 3.37 -3.80 -19.88
C GLY A 68 4.33 -4.34 -20.93
N ASN A 69 5.19 -3.48 -21.47
CA ASN A 69 6.22 -3.84 -22.44
C ASN A 69 7.59 -3.81 -21.75
N ALA A 70 8.28 -4.95 -21.80
CA ALA A 70 9.65 -5.09 -21.34
C ALA A 70 10.60 -5.22 -22.53
N GLY A 71 11.81 -4.68 -22.42
CA GLY A 71 12.81 -4.79 -23.48
C GLY A 71 14.10 -4.05 -23.13
N ILE A 72 15.02 -4.01 -24.09
CA ILE A 72 16.26 -3.23 -23.97
C ILE A 72 16.08 -1.91 -24.72
N VAL A 73 16.19 -0.79 -24.02
CA VAL A 73 16.13 0.57 -24.57
C VAL A 73 17.48 1.24 -24.30
N ASN A 74 18.17 1.68 -25.36
CA ASN A 74 19.50 2.32 -25.26
C ASN A 74 20.53 1.49 -24.45
N GLY A 75 20.47 0.16 -24.56
CA GLY A 75 21.38 -0.75 -23.85
C GLY A 75 21.01 -1.06 -22.40
N ALA A 76 19.89 -0.53 -21.89
CA ALA A 76 19.40 -0.82 -20.54
C ALA A 76 18.05 -1.54 -20.56
N ALA A 77 17.81 -2.41 -19.58
CA ALA A 77 16.50 -3.02 -19.39
C ALA A 77 15.47 -1.96 -18.99
N ALA A 78 14.31 -1.99 -19.64
CA ALA A 78 13.18 -1.13 -19.34
C ALA A 78 11.89 -1.96 -19.29
N TYR A 79 10.98 -1.59 -18.41
CA TYR A 79 9.65 -2.16 -18.30
C TYR A 79 8.64 -1.07 -17.97
N SER A 80 7.61 -0.89 -18.79
CA SER A 80 6.57 0.11 -18.55
C SER A 80 5.20 -0.41 -18.88
N GLY A 81 4.19 0.04 -18.14
CA GLY A 81 2.83 -0.46 -18.30
C GLY A 81 1.89 -0.01 -17.20
N GLN A 82 0.93 -0.87 -16.91
CA GLN A 82 -0.04 -0.67 -15.84
C GLN A 82 0.23 -1.65 -14.71
N PHE A 83 -0.05 -1.23 -13.49
CA PHE A 83 -0.03 -2.10 -12.33
C PHE A 83 -1.35 -2.03 -11.58
N LYS A 84 -1.64 -3.11 -10.86
CA LYS A 84 -2.73 -3.21 -9.90
C LYS A 84 -2.19 -3.91 -8.66
N ILE A 85 -2.52 -3.39 -7.49
CA ILE A 85 -2.33 -4.05 -6.20
C ILE A 85 -3.70 -4.16 -5.56
N SER A 86 -4.04 -5.32 -5.05
CA SER A 86 -5.28 -5.53 -4.32
C SER A 86 -5.00 -6.19 -2.98
N GLY A 87 -5.61 -5.68 -1.92
CA GLY A 87 -5.71 -6.37 -0.65
C GLY A 87 -6.41 -7.71 -0.85
N ALA A 88 -5.76 -8.78 -0.41
CA ALA A 88 -6.31 -10.12 -0.41
C ALA A 88 -6.64 -10.48 1.04
N ASP A 89 -7.91 -10.73 1.34
CA ASP A 89 -8.30 -11.28 2.64
C ASP A 89 -7.81 -12.74 2.74
N LYS A 90 -6.57 -12.89 3.21
CA LYS A 90 -5.94 -14.20 3.46
C LYS A 90 -6.49 -14.86 4.75
N ASN A 91 -7.30 -14.16 5.54
CA ASN A 91 -7.93 -14.67 6.76
C ASN A 91 -9.33 -15.28 6.53
N SER A 92 -9.85 -15.21 5.30
CA SER A 92 -11.08 -15.92 4.91
C SER A 92 -10.92 -17.45 4.80
N ALA A 93 -9.71 -17.99 5.04
CA ALA A 93 -9.43 -19.42 5.01
C ALA A 93 -10.00 -20.15 6.24
N GLU A 94 -11.22 -20.68 6.06
CA GLU A 94 -11.76 -21.90 6.67
C GLU A 94 -11.79 -21.98 8.21
N LEU A 95 -12.82 -21.39 8.83
CA LEU A 95 -13.38 -21.94 10.06
C LEU A 95 -14.05 -23.30 9.73
N ARG A 96 -13.27 -24.38 9.65
CA ARG A 96 -13.82 -25.73 9.77
C ARG A 96 -14.20 -25.94 11.23
N GLY A 97 -15.48 -25.82 11.54
CA GLY A 97 -16.03 -26.30 12.80
C GLY A 97 -15.74 -27.80 12.94
N THR A 98 -15.37 -28.22 14.14
CA THR A 98 -15.02 -29.62 14.47
C THR A 98 -16.21 -30.59 14.44
N ASP A 99 -17.42 -30.11 14.09
CA ASP A 99 -18.67 -30.81 14.41
C ASP A 99 -19.53 -31.12 13.16
N GLY A 100 -19.01 -30.91 11.95
CA GLY A 100 -19.64 -31.38 10.71
C GLY A 100 -20.95 -30.68 10.28
N GLU A 101 -21.46 -29.71 11.03
CA GLU A 101 -22.54 -28.84 10.60
C GLU A 101 -22.01 -27.54 9.98
N THR A 102 -22.51 -27.22 8.78
CA THR A 102 -22.21 -25.97 8.08
C THR A 102 -22.84 -24.79 8.82
N VAL A 103 -22.03 -24.06 9.59
CA VAL A 103 -22.38 -22.70 10.00
C VAL A 103 -22.40 -21.84 8.74
N ARG A 104 -23.60 -21.42 8.33
CA ARG A 104 -23.77 -20.37 7.32
C ARG A 104 -23.29 -19.07 7.93
N VAL A 105 -22.00 -18.78 7.78
CA VAL A 105 -21.50 -17.40 7.90
C VAL A 105 -22.28 -16.60 6.86
N SER A 106 -23.01 -15.59 7.34
CA SER A 106 -23.81 -14.69 6.52
C SER A 106 -23.04 -14.28 5.27
N ALA A 107 -23.68 -14.44 4.12
CA ALA A 107 -23.16 -14.13 2.79
C ALA A 107 -23.02 -12.61 2.55
N GLY A 108 -22.26 -11.92 3.39
CA GLY A 108 -21.61 -10.68 2.98
C GLY A 108 -20.42 -11.08 2.10
N LYS A 109 -20.33 -10.55 0.89
CA LYS A 109 -19.05 -10.58 0.17
C LYS A 109 -18.00 -9.98 1.11
N PRO A 110 -16.82 -10.59 1.31
CA PRO A 110 -15.75 -9.91 2.02
C PRO A 110 -15.60 -8.52 1.37
N ASP A 111 -15.65 -7.48 2.20
CA ASP A 111 -15.51 -6.11 1.72
C ASP A 111 -14.21 -6.07 0.90
N PRO A 112 -14.23 -5.56 -0.34
CA PRO A 112 -13.06 -5.67 -1.16
C PRO A 112 -11.98 -4.85 -0.46
N GLY A 113 -10.88 -5.53 -0.10
CA GLY A 113 -9.71 -4.86 0.47
C GLY A 113 -9.23 -3.72 -0.42
N PHE A 114 -8.22 -3.00 0.05
CA PHE A 114 -7.70 -1.85 -0.69
C PHE A 114 -7.35 -2.19 -2.15
N ARG A 115 -7.49 -1.22 -3.05
CA ARG A 115 -7.18 -1.36 -4.47
C ARG A 115 -6.28 -0.20 -4.86
N LEU A 116 -5.11 -0.49 -5.40
CA LEU A 116 -4.20 0.52 -5.92
C LEU A 116 -3.97 0.22 -7.40
N ASN A 117 -4.14 1.19 -8.27
CA ASN A 117 -3.89 1.03 -9.70
C ASN A 117 -3.17 2.25 -10.26
N GLY A 118 -2.43 2.08 -11.34
CA GLY A 118 -1.71 3.19 -11.95
C GLY A 118 -0.85 2.75 -13.12
N LYS A 119 -0.06 3.70 -13.61
CA LYS A 119 0.95 3.45 -14.65
C LYS A 119 2.33 3.53 -14.05
N PHE A 120 3.23 2.68 -14.52
CA PHE A 120 4.61 2.69 -14.06
C PHE A 120 5.60 2.68 -15.23
N SER A 121 6.78 3.21 -14.96
CA SER A 121 7.98 3.04 -15.77
C SER A 121 9.11 2.57 -14.87
N LEU A 122 9.82 1.53 -15.30
CA LEU A 122 10.96 0.96 -14.60
C LEU A 122 12.14 0.92 -15.57
N ASP A 123 13.26 1.49 -15.16
CA ASP A 123 14.55 1.29 -15.79
C ASP A 123 15.61 0.93 -14.73
N HIS A 124 16.89 1.01 -15.11
CA HIS A 124 18.00 0.67 -14.21
C HIS A 124 18.27 1.72 -13.12
N GLN A 125 17.65 2.90 -13.19
CA GLN A 125 17.85 4.03 -12.27
C GLN A 125 16.61 4.32 -11.43
N LYS A 126 15.40 4.07 -11.97
CA LYS A 126 14.16 4.55 -11.35
C LYS A 126 12.99 3.63 -11.63
N LEU A 127 12.17 3.43 -10.60
CA LEU A 127 10.76 3.06 -10.72
C LEU A 127 9.93 4.33 -10.55
N GLY A 128 9.26 4.78 -11.60
CA GLY A 128 8.36 5.94 -11.59
C GLY A 128 6.90 5.52 -11.70
N VAL A 129 6.04 6.19 -10.93
CA VAL A 129 4.58 6.11 -11.00
C VAL A 129 4.06 7.54 -11.03
N ASP A 130 3.81 8.06 -12.23
CA ASP A 130 3.39 9.46 -12.40
C ASP A 130 1.98 9.71 -11.87
N GLU A 131 1.13 8.68 -11.90
CA GLU A 131 -0.23 8.71 -11.41
C GLU A 131 -0.63 7.31 -10.90
N PHE A 132 -1.15 7.27 -9.68
CA PHE A 132 -1.87 6.13 -9.12
C PHE A 132 -3.18 6.58 -8.49
N ARG A 133 -4.13 5.66 -8.41
CA ARG A 133 -5.35 5.77 -7.64
C ARG A 133 -5.42 4.65 -6.61
N PHE A 134 -5.49 5.02 -5.34
CA PHE A 134 -5.82 4.16 -4.22
C PHE A 134 -7.31 4.23 -3.95
N GLU A 135 -7.93 3.10 -3.65
CA GLU A 135 -9.34 2.95 -3.32
C GLU A 135 -9.51 2.01 -2.13
N THR A 136 -10.38 2.36 -1.18
CA THR A 136 -10.75 1.47 -0.07
C THR A 136 -12.25 1.59 0.23
N GLY A 137 -12.81 0.58 0.90
CA GLY A 137 -14.25 0.47 1.17
C GLY A 137 -15.06 -0.07 -0.02
N PRO A 138 -16.40 0.13 0.00
CA PRO A 138 -17.33 -0.47 -0.95
C PRO A 138 -17.02 -0.16 -2.42
N LEU A 139 -17.36 -1.07 -3.33
CA LEU A 139 -17.10 -0.89 -4.77
C LEU A 139 -17.95 0.19 -5.43
N ASP A 140 -19.14 0.44 -4.91
CA ASP A 140 -20.11 1.40 -5.43
C ASP A 140 -19.85 2.83 -4.95
N ASN A 141 -19.22 2.99 -3.78
CA ASN A 141 -18.83 4.29 -3.24
C ASN A 141 -17.47 4.22 -2.50
N PRO A 142 -16.36 4.04 -3.23
CA PRO A 142 -15.06 3.89 -2.61
C PRO A 142 -14.51 5.23 -2.11
N TYR A 143 -13.73 5.16 -1.03
CA TYR A 143 -12.80 6.23 -0.68
C TYR A 143 -11.63 6.20 -1.64
N THR A 144 -11.30 7.35 -2.25
CA THR A 144 -10.23 7.44 -3.23
C THR A 144 -9.10 8.35 -2.76
N ALA A 145 -7.88 8.03 -3.17
CA ALA A 145 -6.74 8.94 -3.10
C ALA A 145 -5.90 8.83 -4.37
N ASP A 146 -5.66 9.96 -5.01
CA ASP A 146 -4.86 10.06 -6.23
C ASP A 146 -3.46 10.58 -5.88
N GLY A 147 -2.42 10.01 -6.49
CA GLY A 147 -1.05 10.32 -6.10
C GLY A 147 -0.01 9.95 -7.14
N LYS A 148 1.24 10.14 -6.76
CA LYS A 148 2.42 9.76 -7.54
C LYS A 148 3.46 9.15 -6.61
N ALA A 149 4.29 8.26 -7.16
CA ALA A 149 5.36 7.64 -6.40
C ALA A 149 6.61 7.48 -7.25
N SER A 150 7.76 7.41 -6.60
CA SER A 150 9.00 7.02 -7.25
C SER A 150 9.94 6.31 -6.30
N VAL A 151 10.76 5.43 -6.85
CA VAL A 151 11.91 4.82 -6.18
C VAL A 151 13.14 5.01 -7.05
N ASP A 152 14.12 5.75 -6.55
CA ASP A 152 15.45 5.82 -7.15
C ASP A 152 16.24 4.57 -6.75
N LEU A 153 16.78 3.87 -7.73
CA LEU A 153 17.45 2.56 -7.61
C LEU A 153 18.98 2.67 -7.64
N GLY A 154 19.52 3.88 -7.75
CA GLY A 154 20.96 4.15 -7.86
C GLY A 154 21.76 3.86 -6.59
N LEU A 155 22.97 4.41 -6.51
CA LEU A 155 23.89 4.21 -5.37
C LEU A 155 23.32 4.71 -4.03
N LYS A 156 22.43 5.71 -4.07
CA LYS A 156 21.70 6.26 -2.92
C LYS A 156 20.21 6.05 -3.18
N PRO A 157 19.66 4.87 -2.87
CA PRO A 157 18.27 4.61 -3.15
C PRO A 157 17.40 5.43 -2.22
N SER A 158 16.33 6.00 -2.77
CA SER A 158 15.34 6.75 -2.03
C SER A 158 13.96 6.53 -2.64
N PHE A 159 12.92 6.62 -1.83
CA PHE A 159 11.55 6.66 -2.36
C PHE A 159 10.87 7.98 -2.00
N ALA A 160 9.86 8.34 -2.79
CA ALA A 160 8.96 9.45 -2.49
C ALA A 160 7.55 9.04 -2.89
N ILE A 161 6.57 9.30 -2.03
CA ILE A 161 5.15 9.08 -2.27
C ILE A 161 4.42 10.38 -1.96
N GLU A 162 3.58 10.85 -2.87
CA GLU A 162 2.64 11.94 -2.63
C GLU A 162 1.23 11.45 -2.94
N ALA A 163 0.31 11.58 -1.99
CA ALA A 163 -1.08 11.17 -2.13
C ALA A 163 -2.04 12.30 -1.71
N ASN A 164 -3.07 12.53 -2.51
CA ASN A 164 -4.16 13.46 -2.26
C ASN A 164 -5.47 12.67 -2.17
N GLY A 165 -6.02 12.55 -0.97
CA GLY A 165 -7.27 11.85 -0.74
C GLY A 165 -8.50 12.70 -1.03
N ALA A 166 -9.63 12.04 -1.26
CA ALA A 166 -10.95 12.62 -1.06
C ALA A 166 -11.30 12.66 0.45
N GLN A 167 -12.54 13.02 0.79
CA GLN A 167 -13.03 12.87 2.14
C GLN A 167 -13.07 11.39 2.53
N VAL A 168 -12.46 11.01 3.66
CA VAL A 168 -12.38 9.62 4.15
C VAL A 168 -13.19 9.43 5.43
N GLN A 169 -13.94 8.34 5.57
CA GLN A 169 -14.50 7.91 6.86
C GLN A 169 -13.52 6.95 7.54
N PHE A 170 -12.96 7.35 8.69
CA PHE A 170 -11.91 6.61 9.39
C PHE A 170 -12.41 5.25 9.89
N ASP A 171 -13.58 5.21 10.51
CA ASP A 171 -14.12 3.98 11.13
C ASP A 171 -14.29 2.87 10.07
N GLU A 172 -14.79 3.22 8.87
CA GLU A 172 -14.90 2.31 7.74
C GLU A 172 -13.53 1.96 7.14
N ALA A 173 -12.59 2.91 7.07
CA ALA A 173 -11.25 2.69 6.53
C ALA A 173 -10.41 1.71 7.36
N VAL A 174 -10.66 1.61 8.68
CA VAL A 174 -10.03 0.63 9.57
C VAL A 174 -10.83 -0.67 9.72
N GLY A 175 -11.88 -0.86 8.90
CA GLY A 175 -12.64 -2.10 8.84
C GLY A 175 -13.74 -2.26 9.90
N ALA A 176 -14.19 -1.18 10.55
CA ALA A 176 -15.39 -1.22 11.39
C ALA A 176 -16.66 -1.18 10.54
N GLU A 177 -17.73 -1.82 11.01
CA GLU A 177 -19.05 -1.73 10.36
C GLU A 177 -19.52 -0.28 10.30
N ALA A 178 -20.15 0.10 9.19
CA ALA A 178 -20.69 1.44 9.00
C ALA A 178 -21.67 1.80 10.14
N GLY A 179 -21.36 2.87 10.88
CA GLY A 179 -22.16 3.31 12.04
C GLY A 179 -21.83 2.62 13.38
N ALA A 180 -20.87 1.69 13.41
CA ALA A 180 -20.29 1.23 14.66
C ALA A 180 -19.41 2.35 15.23
N GLY A 181 -19.96 3.15 16.14
CA GLY A 181 -19.20 4.21 16.81
C GLY A 181 -18.03 3.62 17.61
N LEU A 182 -16.83 3.61 17.03
CA LEU A 182 -15.63 3.19 17.72
C LEU A 182 -15.29 4.18 18.84
N THR A 183 -14.91 3.65 20.00
CA THR A 183 -14.29 4.45 21.06
C THR A 183 -12.91 4.95 20.62
N LEU A 184 -12.40 6.00 21.27
CA LEU A 184 -11.05 6.53 20.97
C LEU A 184 -9.97 5.44 21.08
N ASP A 185 -10.02 4.62 22.13
CA ASP A 185 -9.06 3.55 22.35
C ASP A 185 -9.10 2.49 21.23
N GLN A 186 -10.31 2.13 20.78
CA GLN A 186 -10.48 1.21 19.64
C GLN A 186 -9.93 1.80 18.34
N ARG A 187 -10.09 3.12 18.11
CA ARG A 187 -9.54 3.80 16.94
C ARG A 187 -8.02 3.82 16.95
N ILE A 188 -7.42 4.10 18.11
CA ILE A 188 -5.96 4.07 18.29
C ILE A 188 -5.44 2.65 18.03
N ALA A 189 -6.07 1.63 18.61
CA ALA A 189 -5.68 0.24 18.40
C ALA A 189 -5.81 -0.19 16.92
N ALA A 190 -6.89 0.20 16.24
CA ALA A 190 -7.08 -0.12 14.82
C ALA A 190 -6.04 0.60 13.93
N PHE A 191 -5.71 1.86 14.24
CA PHE A 191 -4.64 2.60 13.56
C PHE A 191 -3.27 1.94 13.78
N GLU A 192 -2.97 1.51 15.01
CA GLU A 192 -1.74 0.79 15.33
C GLU A 192 -1.61 -0.50 14.52
N GLN A 193 -2.67 -1.32 14.48
CA GLN A 193 -2.67 -2.56 13.68
C GLN A 193 -2.47 -2.27 12.20
N ALA A 194 -3.17 -1.27 11.64
CA ALA A 194 -2.99 -0.89 10.25
C ALA A 194 -1.53 -0.48 9.92
N LEU A 195 -0.87 0.26 10.82
CA LEU A 195 0.54 0.62 10.64
C LEU A 195 1.51 -0.56 10.79
N LEU A 196 1.18 -1.56 11.62
CA LEU A 196 1.99 -2.76 11.80
C LEU A 196 1.93 -3.69 10.58
N ASP A 197 0.77 -3.75 9.92
CA ASP A 197 0.55 -4.56 8.71
C ASP A 197 1.14 -3.93 7.44
N MET A 198 1.51 -2.65 7.50
CA MET A 198 2.16 -1.99 6.37
C MET A 198 3.56 -2.57 6.11
N PRO A 199 3.92 -2.81 4.83
CA PRO A 199 5.28 -3.19 4.47
C PRO A 199 6.27 -2.14 4.98
N ARG A 200 7.28 -2.57 5.74
CA ARG A 200 8.32 -1.67 6.27
C ARG A 200 9.36 -1.39 5.19
N PRO A 201 9.40 -0.19 4.58
CA PRO A 201 10.36 0.09 3.52
C PRO A 201 11.76 0.12 4.13
N THR A 202 12.68 -0.64 3.54
CA THR A 202 14.11 -0.63 3.94
C THR A 202 14.93 0.38 3.13
N ILE A 203 14.25 1.20 2.33
CA ILE A 203 14.83 2.30 1.54
C ILE A 203 14.38 3.57 2.25
N PRO A 204 15.27 4.54 2.52
CA PRO A 204 14.85 5.81 3.09
C PRO A 204 13.95 6.56 2.10
N GLY A 205 13.02 7.36 2.60
CA GLY A 205 12.13 8.11 1.71
C GLY A 205 11.08 8.89 2.45
N THR A 206 10.27 9.60 1.68
CA THR A 206 9.21 10.48 2.20
C THR A 206 7.83 10.00 1.77
N VAL A 207 6.89 10.16 2.69
CA VAL A 207 5.46 9.97 2.44
C VAL A 207 4.76 11.29 2.76
N GLU A 208 4.13 11.87 1.75
CA GLU A 208 3.34 13.09 1.83
C GLU A 208 1.87 12.73 1.58
N VAL A 209 1.00 13.05 2.53
CA VAL A 209 -0.44 12.80 2.43
C VAL A 209 -1.21 14.09 2.67
N LYS A 210 -2.17 14.39 1.79
CA LYS A 210 -3.06 15.53 1.91
C LYS A 210 -4.50 15.05 1.82
N LEU A 211 -5.29 15.23 2.88
CA LEU A 211 -6.70 14.87 2.91
C LEU A 211 -7.53 16.13 3.20
N PRO A 212 -8.49 16.50 2.34
CA PRO A 212 -9.32 17.69 2.55
C PRO A 212 -10.21 17.52 3.79
N ALA A 213 -10.65 16.29 4.08
CA ALA A 213 -11.38 15.96 5.28
C ALA A 213 -11.24 14.49 5.67
N VAL A 214 -11.23 14.23 6.97
CA VAL A 214 -11.33 12.91 7.59
C VAL A 214 -12.49 12.96 8.58
N VAL A 215 -13.47 12.08 8.39
CA VAL A 215 -14.61 11.92 9.29
C VAL A 215 -14.31 10.79 10.26
N VAL A 216 -14.38 11.07 11.56
CA VAL A 216 -14.09 10.13 12.64
C VAL A 216 -15.30 10.11 13.57
N GLY A 217 -16.24 9.19 13.32
CA GLY A 217 -17.59 9.23 13.90
C GLY A 217 -18.29 10.54 13.56
N ASP A 218 -18.78 11.26 14.58
CA ASP A 218 -19.47 12.54 14.39
C ASP A 218 -18.51 13.74 14.18
N THR A 219 -17.20 13.52 14.21
CA THR A 219 -16.19 14.57 14.13
C THR A 219 -15.63 14.66 12.72
N THR A 220 -15.68 15.84 12.10
CA THR A 220 -14.96 16.10 10.84
C THR A 220 -13.67 16.86 11.12
N VAL A 221 -12.54 16.25 10.81
CA VAL A 221 -11.22 16.88 10.75
C VAL A 221 -10.98 17.34 9.32
N ARG A 222 -10.47 18.56 9.12
CA ARG A 222 -10.25 19.18 7.79
C ARG A 222 -8.79 19.50 7.58
N ASP A 223 -8.42 19.71 6.31
CA ASP A 223 -7.09 20.20 5.92
C ASP A 223 -5.96 19.38 6.55
N VAL A 224 -6.06 18.06 6.46
CA VAL A 224 -5.08 17.14 7.05
C VAL A 224 -3.88 17.04 6.13
N HIS A 225 -2.71 17.39 6.65
CA HIS A 225 -1.43 17.30 5.98
C HIS A 225 -0.47 16.48 6.82
N LEU A 226 0.17 15.47 6.23
CA LEU A 226 1.15 14.61 6.87
C LEU A 226 2.40 14.50 5.99
N SER A 227 3.57 14.78 6.56
CA SER A 227 4.88 14.48 6.01
C SER A 227 5.61 13.55 6.97
N ALA A 228 5.99 12.36 6.52
CA ALA A 228 6.66 11.36 7.34
C ALA A 228 7.74 10.57 6.59
N GLU A 229 8.72 10.07 7.34
CA GLU A 229 9.79 9.21 6.85
C GLU A 229 9.82 7.91 7.68
N PRO A 230 9.92 6.72 7.07
CA PRO A 230 10.07 5.48 7.82
C PRO A 230 11.46 5.43 8.44
N VAL A 231 11.53 4.96 9.68
CA VAL A 231 12.76 4.84 10.47
C VAL A 231 12.71 3.53 11.26
N ASP A 232 13.86 3.12 11.79
CA ASP A 232 13.90 1.93 12.65
C ASP A 232 12.98 2.12 13.86
N GLY A 233 12.04 1.18 14.04
CA GLY A 233 11.10 1.21 15.16
C GLY A 233 9.91 2.16 15.00
N GLY A 234 9.69 2.78 13.84
CA GLY A 234 8.48 3.59 13.60
C GLY A 234 8.59 4.60 12.47
N TRP A 235 8.09 5.80 12.71
CA TRP A 235 8.01 6.89 11.72
C TRP A 235 8.50 8.21 12.31
N SER A 236 9.37 8.90 11.57
CA SER A 236 9.70 10.31 11.82
C SER A 236 8.64 11.17 11.15
N VAL A 237 7.73 11.76 11.94
CA VAL A 237 6.75 12.74 11.48
C VAL A 237 7.45 14.10 11.39
N LYS A 238 7.67 14.60 10.17
CA LYS A 238 8.25 15.93 9.93
C LYS A 238 7.22 17.02 10.17
N SER A 239 5.98 16.77 9.77
CA SER A 239 4.85 17.64 10.06
C SER A 239 3.55 16.86 9.98
N LEU A 240 2.67 17.14 10.93
CA LEU A 240 1.26 16.80 10.91
C LEU A 240 0.51 18.10 11.18
N ALA A 241 -0.41 18.47 10.30
CA ALA A 241 -1.30 19.62 10.50
C ALA A 241 -2.73 19.21 10.21
N ALA A 242 -3.68 19.69 11.02
CA ALA A 242 -5.10 19.43 10.84
C ALA A 242 -5.97 20.51 11.49
N THR A 243 -7.12 20.78 10.88
CA THR A 243 -8.16 21.65 11.44
C THR A 243 -9.27 20.82 12.07
N LEU A 244 -9.37 20.85 13.38
CA LEU A 244 -10.40 20.20 14.18
C LEU A 244 -11.65 21.12 14.31
N PRO A 245 -12.82 20.57 14.65
CA PRO A 245 -14.02 21.36 14.92
C PRO A 245 -13.80 22.44 15.99
N GLY A 246 -14.61 23.50 15.91
CA GLY A 246 -14.51 24.64 16.84
C GLY A 246 -13.36 25.60 16.54
N ARG A 247 -12.87 25.65 15.29
CA ARG A 247 -11.72 26.48 14.86
C ARG A 247 -10.45 26.16 15.65
N THR A 248 -10.20 24.86 15.79
CA THR A 248 -9.05 24.35 16.51
C THR A 248 -8.00 23.88 15.49
N THR A 249 -6.77 24.33 15.61
CA THR A 249 -5.65 23.85 14.78
C THR A 249 -4.78 22.92 15.61
N LEU A 250 -4.49 21.75 15.06
CA LEU A 250 -3.56 20.77 15.59
C LEU A 250 -2.31 20.76 14.69
N GLU A 251 -1.15 20.93 15.31
CA GLU A 251 0.15 20.73 14.65
C GLU A 251 1.01 19.78 15.49
N ALA A 252 1.74 18.88 14.85
CA ALA A 252 2.65 17.97 15.53
C ALA A 252 3.87 17.62 14.68
N ASP A 253 5.01 17.41 15.34
CA ASP A 253 6.25 16.91 14.76
C ASP A 253 6.97 16.03 15.79
N GLY A 254 7.64 14.97 15.35
CA GLY A 254 8.31 14.04 16.25
C GLY A 254 8.42 12.62 15.74
N MET A 255 8.54 11.68 16.67
CA MET A 255 8.70 10.25 16.40
C MET A 255 7.44 9.50 16.83
N LEU A 256 6.79 8.83 15.87
CA LEU A 256 5.81 7.80 16.16
C LEU A 256 6.52 6.47 16.34
N VAL A 257 6.41 5.86 17.52
CA VAL A 257 7.07 4.60 17.88
C VAL A 257 6.08 3.44 17.71
N LEU A 258 6.52 2.43 16.97
CA LEU A 258 5.80 1.18 16.69
C LEU A 258 6.65 0.01 17.23
N ASN A 259 6.59 -0.26 18.52
CA ASN A 259 7.34 -1.36 19.11
C ASN A 259 6.60 -2.69 19.00
N LEU A 260 7.32 -3.75 18.57
CA LEU A 260 6.85 -5.14 18.56
C LEU A 260 6.54 -5.70 19.97
N GLU A 261 6.92 -4.98 21.03
CA GLU A 261 6.68 -5.32 22.44
C GLU A 261 5.49 -4.57 23.07
N GLY A 262 4.63 -3.94 22.27
CA GLY A 262 3.32 -3.41 22.73
C GLY A 262 3.33 -1.98 23.26
N HIS A 263 4.22 -1.13 22.77
CA HIS A 263 4.22 0.30 23.08
C HIS A 263 4.05 1.13 21.80
N PHE A 264 2.80 1.51 21.53
CA PHE A 264 2.46 2.61 20.63
C PHE A 264 2.63 3.93 21.38
N GLY A 265 3.36 4.88 20.79
CA GLY A 265 3.58 6.17 21.44
C GLY A 265 4.09 7.23 20.47
N PHE A 266 3.91 8.49 20.86
CA PHE A 266 4.44 9.64 20.13
C PHE A 266 5.39 10.42 21.03
N ASN A 267 6.61 10.64 20.56
CA ASN A 267 7.62 11.45 21.23
C ASN A 267 7.95 12.66 20.36
N GLY A 268 7.47 13.83 20.74
CA GLY A 268 7.59 15.03 19.92
C GLY A 268 6.88 16.24 20.51
N SER A 269 6.69 17.24 19.66
CA SER A 269 5.94 18.44 19.99
C SER A 269 4.52 18.32 19.45
N LEU A 270 3.55 18.81 20.23
CA LEU A 270 2.16 18.92 19.82
C LEU A 270 1.66 20.31 20.23
N LEU A 271 1.16 21.06 19.25
CA LEU A 271 0.52 22.35 19.44
C LEU A 271 -0.98 22.20 19.15
N LEU A 272 -1.78 22.63 20.11
CA LEU A 272 -3.23 22.74 19.96
C LEU A 272 -3.64 24.18 20.22
N ALA A 273 -4.15 24.87 19.21
CA ALA A 273 -4.60 26.26 19.32
C ALA A 273 -6.09 26.37 19.00
N VAL A 274 -6.84 27.10 19.83
CA VAL A 274 -8.28 27.31 19.68
C VAL A 274 -8.53 28.79 19.44
N ALA A 275 -9.07 29.15 18.27
CA ALA A 275 -9.39 30.54 17.97
C ALA A 275 -10.76 30.93 18.54
N GLN A 276 -10.80 31.90 19.45
CA GLN A 276 -12.06 32.46 19.96
C GLN A 276 -12.76 33.30 18.88
N PRO A 277 -14.10 33.25 18.77
CA PRO A 277 -14.84 34.13 17.89
C PRO A 277 -14.68 35.58 18.37
N SER A 278 -14.22 36.47 17.49
CA SER A 278 -14.37 37.91 17.67
C SER A 278 -15.86 38.23 17.54
N GLY A 279 -16.48 38.65 18.64
CA GLY A 279 -17.87 39.13 18.68
C GLY A 279 -18.08 40.43 17.92
#